data_AF-A0A9D5SWF1-F1
#
_entry.id   AF-A0A9D5SWF1-F1
#
_cell.length_a   1.000
_cell.length_b   1.000
_cell.length_c   1.000
_cell.angle_alpha   90.00
_cell.angle_beta   90.00
_cell.angle_gamma   90.00
#
_symmetry.space_group_name_H-M   'P 1'
#
loop_
_entity.id
_entity.type
_entity.pdbx_description
1 polymer ?
#
loop_
_entity_poly.entity_id
_entity_poly.type
_entity_poly.pdbx_seq_one_letter_code
_entity_poly.pdbx_strand_id
1 'polypeptide(L)'
;MNVVREGRCKGSFVKALSIEKELQPYCDEQFHLLCELNIYGIAVMYSEEGLITWIRSNGLYADIHAGASNDALLDTLTEKLANISWK
;
A
#
# COMPACT_ATOMS: atom_id res chain seq x y z
N MET A 1 -17.32 2.84 10.97
CA MET A 1 -17.54 1.84 9.91
C MET A 1 -16.22 1.71 9.20
N ASN A 2 -15.71 0.50 8.97
CA ASN A 2 -14.45 0.32 8.26
C ASN A 2 -14.70 0.47 6.75
N VAL A 3 -13.83 1.22 6.08
CA VAL A 3 -13.89 1.47 4.65
C VAL A 3 -12.85 0.59 3.97
N VAL A 4 -13.22 -0.02 2.86
CA VAL A 4 -12.30 -0.86 2.07
C VAL A 4 -12.29 -0.35 0.64
N ARG A 5 -11.11 -0.19 0.07
CA ARG A 5 -10.89 0.15 -1.34
C ARG A 5 -9.96 -0.88 -1.98
N GLU A 6 -10.28 -1.26 -3.20
CA GLU A 6 -9.45 -2.11 -4.04
C GLU A 6 -9.01 -1.32 -5.26
N GLY A 7 -7.79 -1.57 -5.74
CA GLY A 7 -7.26 -0.83 -6.86
C GLY A 7 -6.05 -1.49 -7.48
N ARG A 8 -5.37 -0.72 -8.32
CA ARG A 8 -4.09 -1.09 -8.91
C ARG A 8 -3.06 -0.01 -8.64
N CYS A 9 -1.86 -0.48 -8.31
CA CYS A 9 -0.69 0.36 -8.34
C CYS A 9 -0.23 0.59 -9.79
N LYS A 10 0.48 1.70 -10.00
CA LYS A 10 1.03 2.18 -11.27
C LYS A 10 2.52 2.48 -11.09
N GLY A 11 3.18 2.87 -12.17
CA GLY A 11 4.54 3.40 -12.10
C GLY A 11 5.57 2.38 -11.59
N SER A 12 6.40 2.81 -10.64
CA SER A 12 7.50 2.00 -10.11
C SER A 12 7.01 0.76 -9.35
N PHE A 13 5.86 0.84 -8.67
CA PHE A 13 5.28 -0.27 -7.90
C PHE A 13 4.94 -1.49 -8.76
N VAL A 14 4.62 -1.31 -10.05
CA VAL A 14 4.36 -2.42 -10.99
C VAL A 14 5.64 -3.16 -11.36
N LYS A 15 6.75 -2.42 -11.51
CA LYS A 15 8.03 -2.96 -11.99
C LYS A 15 8.93 -3.47 -10.87
N ALA A 16 8.51 -3.26 -9.62
CA ALA A 16 9.30 -3.56 -8.43
C ALA A 16 9.44 -5.07 -8.22
N LEU A 17 10.69 -5.57 -8.28
CA LEU A 17 11.02 -6.92 -7.82
C LEU A 17 10.96 -7.05 -6.28
N SER A 18 11.09 -5.92 -5.58
CA SER A 18 10.93 -5.81 -4.13
C SER A 18 10.06 -4.59 -3.85
N ILE A 19 8.77 -4.83 -3.70
CA ILE A 19 7.78 -3.77 -3.47
C ILE A 19 8.00 -3.08 -2.12
N GLU A 20 8.49 -3.77 -1.10
CA GLU A 20 8.86 -3.19 0.19
C GLU A 20 9.88 -2.05 0.04
N LYS A 21 10.93 -2.25 -0.78
CA LYS A 21 11.94 -1.21 -1.01
C LYS A 21 11.38 0.03 -1.70
N GLU A 22 10.40 -0.14 -2.58
CA GLU A 22 9.71 0.99 -3.21
C GLU A 22 8.79 1.71 -2.24
N LEU A 23 8.23 1.01 -1.25
CA LEU A 23 7.33 1.58 -0.24
C LEU A 23 8.07 2.21 0.94
N GLN A 24 9.32 1.81 1.19
CA GLN A 24 10.13 2.29 2.31
C GLN A 24 10.27 3.84 2.36
N PRO A 25 10.46 4.57 1.24
CA PRO A 25 10.49 6.03 1.25
C PRO A 25 9.17 6.70 1.68
N TYR A 26 8.06 5.97 1.64
CA TYR A 26 6.74 6.45 2.04
C TYR A 26 6.40 6.12 3.49
N CYS A 27 7.28 5.40 4.18
CA CYS A 27 7.13 5.10 5.60
C CYS A 27 7.63 6.26 6.46
N ASP A 28 6.88 6.58 7.50
CA ASP A 28 7.18 7.64 8.47
C ASP A 28 6.49 7.36 9.81
N GLU A 29 6.18 8.40 10.59
CA GLU A 29 5.46 8.29 11.86
C GLU A 29 4.02 7.79 11.69
N GLN A 30 3.42 7.99 10.52
CA GLN A 30 2.02 7.63 10.25
C GLN A 30 1.90 6.27 9.54
N PHE A 31 2.78 5.98 8.57
CA PHE A 31 2.72 4.74 7.82
C PHE A 31 3.95 3.88 8.05
N HIS A 32 3.72 2.61 8.35
CA HIS A 32 4.76 1.63 8.65
C HIS A 32 4.67 0.45 7.71
N LEU A 33 5.83 -0.16 7.39
CA LEU A 33 5.89 -1.44 6.70
C LEU A 33 5.93 -2.58 7.71
N LEU A 34 5.10 -3.60 7.48
CA LEU A 34 5.17 -4.86 8.23
C LEU A 34 6.28 -5.75 7.66
N CYS A 35 7.53 -5.44 8.04
CA CYS A 35 8.74 -6.14 7.54
C CYS A 35 8.82 -7.62 7.92
N GLU A 36 8.01 -8.08 8.88
CA GLU A 36 7.96 -9.49 9.29
C GLU A 36 7.30 -10.39 8.22
N LEU A 37 6.50 -9.80 7.33
CA LEU A 37 5.85 -10.50 6.24
C LEU A 37 6.79 -10.65 5.03
N ASN A 38 7.76 -11.55 5.12
CA ASN A 38 8.71 -11.81 4.03
C ASN A 38 8.12 -12.75 2.96
N ILE A 39 7.15 -12.25 2.18
CA ILE A 39 6.57 -12.98 1.04
C ILE A 39 6.95 -12.26 -0.25
N TYR A 40 7.56 -12.99 -1.19
CA TYR A 40 8.01 -12.43 -2.45
C TYR A 40 6.88 -11.72 -3.20
N GLY A 41 7.14 -10.47 -3.60
CA GLY A 41 6.20 -9.65 -4.34
C GLY A 41 5.02 -9.15 -3.52
N ILE A 42 5.05 -9.28 -2.19
CA ILE A 42 4.00 -8.77 -1.29
C ILE A 42 4.63 -7.77 -0.33
N ALA A 43 3.91 -6.69 -0.06
CA ALA A 43 4.20 -5.80 1.06
C ALA A 43 2.91 -5.44 1.77
N VAL A 44 3.01 -5.22 3.07
CA VAL A 44 1.91 -4.72 3.88
C VAL A 44 2.34 -3.43 4.55
N MET A 45 1.54 -2.38 4.35
CA MET A 45 1.65 -1.13 5.09
C MET A 45 0.52 -1.02 6.10
N TYR A 46 0.76 -0.39 7.24
CA TYR A 46 -0.26 -0.14 8.25
C TYR A 46 -0.05 1.20 8.93
N SER A 47 -1.07 1.66 9.66
CA SER A 47 -1.01 2.82 10.55
C SER A 47 -1.63 2.48 11.90
N GLU A 48 -1.16 3.13 12.97
CA GLU A 48 -1.72 2.96 14.32
C GLU A 48 -3.17 3.50 14.42
N GLU A 49 -3.56 4.42 13.53
CA GLU A 49 -4.93 4.94 13.41
C GLU A 49 -5.91 3.96 12.73
N GLY A 50 -5.43 2.76 12.36
CA GLY A 50 -6.24 1.67 11.86
C GLY A 50 -6.32 1.57 10.34
N LEU A 51 -5.27 1.98 9.61
CA LEU A 51 -5.07 1.62 8.20
C LEU A 51 -4.34 0.27 8.11
N ILE A 52 -4.75 -0.58 7.18
CA ILE A 52 -3.96 -1.72 6.68
C ILE A 52 -4.06 -1.77 5.15
N THR A 53 -2.93 -1.97 4.49
CA THR A 53 -2.81 -1.98 3.04
C THR A 53 -1.99 -3.17 2.61
N TRP A 54 -2.55 -4.00 1.76
CA TRP A 54 -1.89 -5.14 1.13
C TRP A 54 -1.57 -4.82 -0.32
N ILE A 55 -0.30 -4.88 -0.69
CA ILE A 55 0.16 -4.64 -2.06
C ILE A 55 0.84 -5.90 -2.58
N ARG A 56 0.40 -6.37 -3.74
CA ARG A 56 1.00 -7.51 -4.44
C ARG A 56 1.50 -7.07 -5.80
N SER A 57 2.80 -7.17 -6.04
CA SER A 57 3.47 -6.86 -7.30
C SER A 57 4.25 -8.06 -7.84
N ASN A 58 4.26 -8.26 -9.16
CA ASN A 58 4.99 -9.35 -9.81
C ASN A 58 5.77 -8.92 -11.07
N GLY A 59 6.04 -7.63 -11.25
CA GLY A 59 6.74 -7.12 -12.44
C GLY A 59 5.85 -6.91 -13.67
N LEU A 60 4.59 -7.37 -13.66
CA LEU A 60 3.62 -7.19 -14.75
C LEU A 60 2.40 -6.38 -14.30
N TYR A 61 1.93 -6.64 -13.08
CA TYR A 61 0.85 -5.90 -12.44
C TYR A 61 1.14 -5.74 -10.96
N ALA A 62 0.51 -4.74 -10.35
CA ALA A 62 0.51 -4.55 -8.92
C ALA A 62 -0.90 -4.22 -8.44
N ASP A 63 -1.48 -5.09 -7.63
CA ASP A 63 -2.80 -4.91 -7.03
C ASP A 63 -2.66 -4.37 -5.60
N ILE A 64 -3.62 -3.55 -5.19
CA ILE A 64 -3.68 -2.97 -3.84
C ILE A 64 -5.06 -3.18 -3.23
N HIS A 65 -5.06 -3.60 -1.98
CA HIS A 65 -6.22 -3.72 -1.10
C HIS A 65 -5.97 -2.91 0.16
N ALA A 66 -6.76 -1.88 0.41
CA ALA A 66 -6.62 -1.03 1.57
C ALA A 66 -7.90 -1.01 2.39
N GLY A 67 -7.78 -1.26 3.69
CA GLY A 67 -8.84 -1.11 4.68
C GLY A 67 -8.45 -0.05 5.70
N ALA A 68 -9.38 0.83 6.08
CA ALA A 68 -9.14 1.85 7.09
C ALA A 68 -10.36 2.10 7.98
N SER A 69 -10.09 2.71 9.14
CA SER A 69 -11.12 3.15 10.09
C SER A 69 -12.00 4.29 9.56
N ASN A 70 -11.51 5.06 8.57
CA ASN A 70 -12.24 6.16 7.91
C ASN A 70 -11.70 6.42 6.47
N ASP A 71 -12.48 7.12 5.64
CA ASP A 71 -12.08 7.48 4.27
C ASP A 71 -10.87 8.43 4.21
N ALA A 72 -10.71 9.33 5.17
CA ALA A 72 -9.63 10.32 5.15
C ALA A 72 -8.24 9.66 5.18
N LEU A 73 -8.07 8.56 5.91
CA LEU A 73 -6.83 7.77 5.90
C LEU A 73 -6.53 7.17 4.52
N LEU A 74 -7.56 6.71 3.79
CA LEU A 74 -7.40 6.20 2.43
C LEU A 74 -7.06 7.30 1.45
N ASP A 75 -7.64 8.49 1.62
CA ASP A 75 -7.32 9.65 0.78
C ASP A 75 -5.88 10.11 1.02
N THR A 76 -5.43 10.21 2.28
CA THR A 76 -4.03 10.50 2.63
C THR A 76 -3.06 9.47 2.05
N LEU A 77 -3.38 8.16 2.16
CA LEU A 77 -2.59 7.11 1.54
C LEU A 77 -2.49 7.29 0.01
N THR A 78 -3.62 7.63 -0.63
CA THR A 78 -3.70 7.82 -2.08
C THR A 78 -2.83 8.96 -2.54
N GLU A 79 -2.91 10.11 -1.85
CA GLU A 79 -2.10 11.29 -2.13
C GLU A 79 -0.61 11.01 -1.93
N LYS A 80 -0.27 10.33 -0.84
CA LYS A 80 1.12 10.03 -0.50
C LYS A 80 1.79 9.09 -1.49
N LEU A 81 1.09 8.02 -1.87
CA LEU A 81 1.63 7.03 -2.79
C LEU A 81 1.58 7.51 -4.24
N ALA A 82 0.61 8.35 -4.62
CA ALA A 82 0.37 8.97 -5.94
C ALA A 82 0.30 8.01 -7.15
N ASN A 83 0.58 6.73 -6.94
CA ASN A 83 0.69 5.66 -7.92
C ASN A 83 -0.46 4.67 -7.76
N ILE A 84 -1.59 5.06 -7.19
CA ILE A 84 -2.76 4.19 -7.02
C ILE A 84 -3.90 4.63 -7.93
N SER A 85 -4.63 3.64 -8.44
CA SER A 85 -5.90 3.81 -9.13
C SER A 85 -6.92 2.90 -8.47
N TRP A 86 -7.87 3.48 -7.75
CA TRP A 86 -8.98 2.74 -7.17
C TRP A 86 -9.96 2.29 -8.28
N LYS A 87 -10.70 1.21 -8.01
CA LYS A 87 -11.80 0.71 -8.85
C LYS A 87 -13.14 1.30 -8.44
#